data_AF-A0A645H2R6-F1
#
_entry.id   AF-A0A645H2R6-F1
#
_cell.length_a   1.000
_cell.length_b   1.000
_cell.length_c   1.000
_cell.angle_alpha   90.00
_cell.angle_beta   90.00
_cell.angle_gamma   90.00
#
_symmetry.space_group_name_H-M   'P 1'
#
loop_
_entity.id
_entity.type
_entity.pdbx_description
1 polymer ?
#
loop_
_entity_poly.entity_id
_entity_poly.type
_entity_poly.pdbx_seq_one_letter_code
_entity_poly.pdbx_strand_id
1 'polypeptide(L)'
;MPQNLIAAVVDANRTRKDFIADDILRRSPHVVGIYRLTMKAGSDNFRASSVQGVMKRIKAKGVPVIVYEPYLHDNEFYRSEVVRDLEEFKRRSDVIVSNRVVDELRDVEDKVYTRDIYRRD
;
A
#
# COMPACT_ATOMS: atom_id res chain seq x y z
N MET A 1 -16.26 0.64 30.77
CA MET A 1 -15.32 -0.44 30.38
C MET A 1 -15.53 -1.10 29.00
N PRO A 2 -16.17 -0.46 27.99
CA PRO A 2 -15.96 -0.78 26.56
C PRO A 2 -14.89 0.09 25.87
N GLN A 3 -14.62 1.26 26.45
CA GLN A 3 -13.76 2.31 25.89
C GLN A 3 -12.29 1.88 25.71
N ASN A 4 -11.75 1.08 26.64
CA ASN A 4 -10.33 0.70 26.63
C ASN A 4 -9.98 -0.30 25.53
N LEU A 5 -10.91 -1.19 25.13
CA LEU A 5 -10.70 -2.16 24.04
C LEU A 5 -10.71 -1.48 22.67
N ILE A 6 -11.61 -0.52 22.46
CA ILE A 6 -11.68 0.25 21.21
C ILE A 6 -10.40 1.08 21.04
N ALA A 7 -9.95 1.75 22.11
CA ALA A 7 -8.69 2.51 22.10
C ALA A 7 -7.48 1.61 21.76
N ALA A 8 -7.38 0.43 22.39
CA ALA A 8 -6.29 -0.51 22.12
C ALA A 8 -6.26 -1.00 20.66
N VAL A 9 -7.42 -1.26 20.05
CA VAL A 9 -7.52 -1.68 18.64
C VAL A 9 -7.11 -0.56 17.68
N VAL A 10 -7.51 0.68 17.98
CA VAL A 10 -7.13 1.86 17.19
C VAL A 10 -5.63 2.11 17.31
N ASP A 11 -5.08 2.05 18.52
CA ASP A 11 -3.65 2.23 18.79
C ASP A 11 -2.80 1.14 18.12
N ALA A 12 -3.21 -0.12 18.20
CA ALA A 12 -2.53 -1.23 17.52
C ALA A 12 -2.49 -1.02 15.98
N ASN A 13 -3.59 -0.54 15.40
CA ASN A 13 -3.64 -0.22 13.97
C ASN A 13 -2.76 0.99 13.60
N ARG A 14 -2.59 1.96 14.51
CA ARG A 14 -1.65 3.08 14.32
C ARG A 14 -0.21 2.57 14.31
N THR A 15 0.21 1.87 15.36
CA THR A 15 1.56 1.30 15.49
C THR A 15 1.90 0.37 14.32
N ARG A 16 0.93 -0.42 13.84
CA ARG A 16 1.13 -1.29 12.68
C ARG A 16 1.42 -0.50 11.39
N LYS A 17 0.77 0.64 11.17
CA LYS A 17 1.00 1.52 10.01
C LYS A 17 2.33 2.23 10.11
N ASP A 18 2.72 2.68 11.31
CA ASP A 18 4.05 3.27 11.56
C ASP A 18 5.14 2.25 11.20
N PHE A 19 5.04 1.03 11.76
CA PHE A 19 5.99 -0.04 11.49
C PHE A 19 6.13 -0.35 9.99
N ILE A 20 5.01 -0.52 9.27
CA ILE A 20 5.05 -0.84 7.83
C ILE A 20 5.73 0.28 7.04
N ALA A 21 5.38 1.54 7.32
CA ALA A 21 5.98 2.67 6.62
C ALA A 21 7.48 2.76 6.91
N ASP A 22 7.89 2.63 8.17
CA ASP A 22 9.30 2.69 8.56
C ASP A 22 10.11 1.56 7.91
N ASP A 23 9.55 0.35 7.84
CA ASP A 23 10.19 -0.82 7.23
C ASP A 23 10.37 -0.66 5.70
N ILE A 24 9.37 -0.08 5.02
CA ILE A 24 9.49 0.29 3.60
C ILE A 24 10.58 1.36 3.41
N LEU A 25 10.59 2.39 4.26
CA LEU A 25 11.52 3.51 4.17
C LEU A 25 12.97 3.13 4.47
N ARG A 26 13.21 2.07 5.27
CA ARG A 26 14.55 1.52 5.50
C ARG A 26 15.22 1.00 4.23
N ARG A 27 14.45 0.70 3.19
CA ARG A 27 14.97 0.32 1.87
C ARG A 27 15.43 1.53 1.04
N SER A 28 15.28 2.76 1.58
CA SER A 28 15.62 4.02 0.92
C SER A 28 15.05 4.15 -0.51
N PRO A 29 13.75 3.88 -0.75
CA PRO A 29 13.16 3.99 -2.07
C PRO A 29 13.09 5.46 -2.53
N HIS A 30 13.35 5.71 -3.81
CA HIS A 30 13.05 6.98 -4.47
C HIS A 30 11.56 7.07 -4.83
N VAL A 31 10.91 5.95 -5.18
CA VAL A 31 9.48 5.88 -5.45
C VAL A 31 8.87 4.61 -4.86
N VAL A 32 7.76 4.75 -4.15
CA VAL A 32 6.96 3.61 -3.66
C VAL A 32 5.72 3.42 -4.53
N GLY A 33 5.53 2.20 -5.04
CA GLY A 33 4.31 1.79 -5.70
C GLY A 33 3.31 1.18 -4.72
N ILE A 34 2.04 1.58 -4.80
CA ILE A 34 0.94 0.91 -4.12
C ILE A 34 0.17 0.09 -5.16
N TYR A 35 0.29 -1.24 -5.06
CA TYR A 35 -0.39 -2.15 -5.95
C TYR A 35 -1.74 -2.55 -5.34
N ARG A 36 -2.82 -2.13 -6.01
CA ARG A 36 -4.24 -2.29 -5.64
C ARG A 36 -4.60 -1.69 -4.29
N LEU A 37 -5.66 -0.89 -4.28
CA LEU A 37 -6.17 -0.25 -3.08
C LEU A 37 -7.28 -1.07 -2.40
N THR A 38 -7.85 -2.04 -3.13
CA THR A 38 -8.96 -2.87 -2.67
C THR A 38 -8.49 -4.11 -1.88
N MET A 39 -9.30 -4.52 -0.88
CA MET A 39 -9.14 -5.81 -0.18
C MET A 39 -9.89 -6.96 -0.87
N LYS A 40 -10.76 -6.64 -1.85
CA LYS A 40 -11.54 -7.55 -2.71
C LYS A 40 -11.76 -6.89 -4.08
N ALA A 41 -11.64 -7.64 -5.17
CA ALA A 41 -11.92 -7.14 -6.53
C ALA A 41 -13.33 -6.52 -6.60
N GLY A 42 -13.46 -5.30 -7.15
CA GLY A 42 -14.74 -4.60 -7.32
C GLY A 42 -15.29 -3.88 -6.08
N SER A 43 -14.51 -3.68 -5.03
CA SER A 43 -14.95 -2.93 -3.84
C SER A 43 -14.50 -1.47 -3.87
N ASP A 44 -15.44 -0.52 -3.94
CA ASP A 44 -15.20 0.94 -3.88
C ASP A 44 -14.74 1.45 -2.50
N ASN A 45 -14.34 0.54 -1.59
CA ASN A 45 -14.12 0.85 -0.18
C ASN A 45 -12.72 1.43 0.11
N PHE A 46 -12.23 2.27 -0.80
CA PHE A 46 -10.91 2.89 -0.76
C PHE A 46 -10.72 3.84 0.44
N ARG A 47 -11.82 4.37 1.00
CA ARG A 47 -11.82 5.42 2.03
C ARG A 47 -11.40 4.95 3.43
N ALA A 48 -11.44 3.66 3.71
CA ALA A 48 -11.13 3.11 5.04
C ALA A 48 -9.91 2.19 5.07
N SER A 49 -9.18 2.05 3.96
CA SER A 49 -8.10 1.06 3.85
C SER A 49 -6.85 1.46 4.63
N SER A 50 -6.21 0.46 5.24
CA SER A 50 -4.93 0.59 5.97
C SER A 50 -3.83 1.24 5.13
N VAL A 51 -3.92 1.12 3.80
CA VAL A 51 -2.95 1.63 2.83
C VAL A 51 -2.87 3.16 2.83
N GLN A 52 -3.98 3.89 3.02
CA GLN A 52 -3.93 5.35 3.07
C GLN A 52 -3.06 5.85 4.23
N GLY A 53 -3.14 5.16 5.37
CA GLY A 53 -2.33 5.49 6.55
C GLY A 53 -0.84 5.23 6.33
N VAL A 54 -0.49 4.25 5.50
CA VAL A 54 0.89 3.95 5.09
C VAL A 54 1.37 4.99 4.06
N MET A 55 0.57 5.28 3.02
CA MET A 55 0.86 6.31 2.02
C MET A 55 1.14 7.66 2.68
N LYS A 56 0.31 8.08 3.65
CA LYS A 56 0.50 9.34 4.38
C LYS A 56 1.87 9.41 5.06
N ARG A 57 2.34 8.32 5.67
CA ARG A 57 3.62 8.27 6.39
C ARG A 57 4.81 8.29 5.45
N ILE A 58 4.74 7.53 4.36
CA ILE A 58 5.78 7.52 3.32
C ILE A 58 5.92 8.92 2.70
N LYS A 59 4.81 9.52 2.28
CA LYS A 59 4.80 10.87 1.70
C LYS A 59 5.25 11.95 2.68
N ALA A 60 4.97 11.79 3.98
CA ALA A 60 5.45 12.72 5.01
C ALA A 60 6.98 12.72 5.16
N LYS A 61 7.67 11.71 4.63
CA LYS A 61 9.15 11.65 4.56
C LYS A 61 9.70 12.15 3.22
N GLY A 62 8.85 12.70 2.35
CA GLY A 62 9.25 13.25 1.05
C GLY A 62 9.39 12.20 -0.04
N VAL A 63 9.01 10.94 0.20
CA VAL A 63 9.07 9.87 -0.81
C VAL A 63 7.80 9.91 -1.68
N PRO A 64 7.94 10.10 -3.01
CA PRO A 64 6.84 9.96 -3.97
C PRO A 64 6.14 8.61 -3.88
N VAL A 65 4.84 8.63 -4.12
CA VAL A 65 4.01 7.43 -4.17
C VAL A 65 3.22 7.43 -5.47
N ILE A 66 3.24 6.31 -6.18
CA ILE A 66 2.40 6.02 -7.35
C ILE A 66 1.45 4.86 -7.04
N VAL A 67 0.32 4.80 -7.71
CA VAL A 67 -0.73 3.80 -7.45
C VAL A 67 -1.05 3.05 -8.73
N TYR A 68 -1.18 1.73 -8.64
CA TYR A 68 -1.81 0.93 -9.68
C TYR A 68 -3.14 0.40 -9.14
N GLU A 69 -4.26 0.87 -9.70
CA GLU A 69 -5.60 0.36 -9.40
C GLU A 69 -6.44 0.40 -10.68
N PRO A 70 -6.61 -0.74 -11.37
CA PRO A 70 -7.26 -0.78 -12.69
C PRO A 70 -8.74 -0.34 -12.64
N TYR A 71 -9.38 -0.40 -11.47
CA TYR A 71 -10.77 0.01 -11.30
C TYR A 71 -10.92 1.46 -10.84
N LEU A 72 -9.82 2.19 -10.61
CA LEU A 72 -9.88 3.59 -10.24
C LEU A 72 -9.84 4.44 -11.52
N HIS A 73 -10.92 5.18 -11.76
CA HIS A 73 -11.05 6.04 -12.94
C HIS A 73 -10.31 7.38 -12.82
N ASP A 74 -10.08 7.85 -11.59
CA ASP A 74 -9.36 9.09 -11.31
C ASP A 74 -7.88 8.97 -11.69
N ASN A 75 -7.28 10.06 -12.18
CA ASN A 75 -5.84 10.11 -12.49
C ASN A 75 -4.97 10.24 -11.24
N GLU A 76 -5.56 10.58 -10.11
CA GLU A 76 -4.86 10.71 -8.83
C GLU A 76 -5.66 10.09 -7.69
N PHE A 77 -4.95 9.47 -6.76
CA PHE A 77 -5.46 9.04 -5.48
C PHE A 77 -4.61 9.62 -4.37
N TYR A 78 -5.20 10.35 -3.44
CA TYR A 78 -4.47 10.93 -2.30
C TYR A 78 -3.26 11.81 -2.72
N ARG A 79 -3.42 12.58 -3.81
CA ARG A 79 -2.35 13.38 -4.47
C ARG A 79 -1.17 12.54 -4.95
N SER A 80 -1.44 11.30 -5.36
CA SER A 80 -0.48 10.38 -5.93
C SER A 80 -1.02 9.94 -7.28
N GLU A 81 -0.15 9.93 -8.28
CA GLU A 81 -0.50 9.53 -9.64
C GLU A 81 -1.01 8.09 -9.69
N VAL A 82 -2.06 7.87 -10.48
CA VAL A 82 -2.60 6.55 -10.79
C VAL A 82 -2.03 6.10 -12.14
N VAL A 83 -1.08 5.17 -12.09
CA VAL A 83 -0.44 4.57 -13.27
C VAL A 83 -1.33 3.44 -13.77
N ARG A 84 -1.73 3.50 -15.05
CA ARG A 84 -2.68 2.54 -15.65
C ARG A 84 -2.00 1.33 -16.30
N ASP A 85 -0.75 1.49 -16.71
CA ASP A 85 0.05 0.40 -17.25
C ASP A 85 0.79 -0.32 -16.11
N LEU A 86 0.53 -1.63 -15.96
CA LEU A 86 1.14 -2.42 -14.89
C LEU A 86 2.66 -2.49 -15.05
N GLU A 87 3.14 -2.63 -16.28
CA GLU A 87 4.57 -2.73 -16.57
C GLU A 87 5.29 -1.41 -16.28
N GLU A 88 4.68 -0.26 -16.60
CA GLU A 88 5.16 1.06 -16.23
C GLU A 88 5.19 1.24 -14.71
N PHE A 89 4.12 0.85 -14.02
CA PHE A 89 4.05 0.89 -12.57
C PHE A 89 5.19 0.07 -11.93
N LYS A 90 5.43 -1.15 -12.43
CA LYS A 90 6.54 -2.01 -11.98
C LYS A 90 7.87 -1.33 -12.22
N ARG A 91 8.14 -0.79 -13.41
CA ARG A 91 9.42 -0.14 -13.73
C ARG A 91 9.68 1.09 -12.85
N ARG A 92 8.66 1.90 -12.58
CA ARG A 92 8.78 3.14 -11.81
C ARG A 92 8.86 2.95 -10.30
N SER A 93 8.49 1.78 -9.79
CA SER A 93 8.48 1.49 -8.35
C SER A 93 9.79 0.84 -7.89
N ASP A 94 10.44 1.42 -6.88
CA ASP A 94 11.59 0.79 -6.21
C ASP A 94 11.14 -0.23 -5.17
N VAL A 95 9.99 0.03 -4.54
CA VAL A 95 9.31 -0.89 -3.62
C VAL A 95 7.84 -0.89 -3.96
N ILE A 96 7.25 -2.07 -4.09
CA ILE A 96 5.83 -2.25 -4.38
C ILE A 96 5.14 -2.79 -3.13
N VAL A 97 4.27 -2.00 -2.52
CA VAL A 97 3.42 -2.44 -1.42
C VAL A 97 2.20 -3.15 -1.99
N SER A 98 2.03 -4.42 -1.62
CA SER A 98 0.83 -5.18 -1.92
C SER A 98 0.25 -5.77 -0.64
N ASN A 99 -1.08 -5.80 -0.55
CA ASN A 99 -1.77 -6.45 0.56
C ASN A 99 -1.81 -7.98 0.44
N ARG A 100 -1.59 -8.53 -0.76
CA ARG A 100 -1.62 -9.98 -1.06
C ARG A 100 -0.47 -10.37 -1.98
N VAL A 101 -0.04 -11.63 -1.91
CA VAL A 101 0.80 -12.19 -2.97
C VAL A 101 -0.05 -12.38 -4.22
N VAL A 102 0.43 -11.91 -5.36
CA VAL A 102 -0.25 -12.05 -6.65
C VAL A 102 0.75 -12.45 -7.74
N ASP A 103 0.31 -13.29 -8.67
CA ASP A 103 1.18 -13.77 -9.76
C ASP A 103 1.62 -12.63 -10.69
N GLU A 104 0.81 -11.58 -10.83
CA GLU A 104 1.12 -10.40 -11.64
C GLU A 104 2.37 -9.63 -11.19
N LEU A 105 2.84 -9.84 -9.96
CA LEU A 105 4.06 -9.21 -9.41
C LEU A 105 5.22 -10.19 -9.24
N ARG A 106 5.08 -11.44 -9.71
CA ARG A 106 6.06 -12.50 -9.48
C ARG A 106 7.40 -12.22 -10.16
N ASP A 107 7.39 -11.52 -11.28
CA ASP A 107 8.56 -11.05 -12.01
C ASP A 107 9.36 -9.96 -11.28
N VAL A 108 8.78 -9.35 -10.23
CA VAL A 108 9.39 -8.28 -9.43
C VAL A 108 9.32 -8.58 -7.92
N GLU A 109 9.29 -9.86 -7.55
CA GLU A 109 9.09 -10.33 -6.16
C GLU A 109 10.13 -9.74 -5.18
N ASP A 110 11.35 -9.50 -5.64
CA ASP A 110 12.47 -8.94 -4.85
C ASP A 110 12.14 -7.55 -4.27
N LYS A 111 11.34 -6.76 -4.98
CA LYS A 111 10.90 -5.44 -4.56
C LYS A 111 9.47 -5.37 -4.05
N VAL A 112 8.78 -6.50 -3.92
CA VAL A 112 7.44 -6.56 -3.33
C VAL A 112 7.55 -6.57 -1.81
N TYR A 113 6.90 -5.59 -1.18
CA TYR A 113 6.60 -5.57 0.24
C TYR A 113 5.20 -6.10 0.47
N THR A 114 5.10 -7.30 1.04
CA THR A 114 3.83 -7.89 1.48
C THR A 114 3.98 -8.44 2.89
N ARG A 115 2.92 -8.32 3.69
CA ARG A 115 2.82 -8.97 5.00
C ARG A 115 1.85 -10.15 4.97
N ASP A 116 1.55 -10.64 3.78
CA ASP A 116 0.77 -11.84 3.58
C ASP A 116 1.63 -13.07 3.90
N ILE A 117 1.53 -13.53 5.14
CA ILE A 117 2.30 -14.67 5.67
C ILE A 117 1.68 -16.00 5.21
N TYR A 118 0.40 -15.97 4.81
CA TYR A 118 -0.35 -17.13 4.39
C TYR A 118 -0.70 -16.95 2.93
N ARG A 119 -0.04 -17.68 2.01
CA ARG A 119 -0.48 -17.84 0.62
C ARG A 119 -1.85 -18.56 0.56
N ARG A 120 -2.89 -17.95 1.13
CA ARG A 120 -4.26 -18.45 1.14
C ARG A 120 -5.10 -17.39 0.44
N ASP A 121 -5.39 -17.72 -0.82
CA ASP A 121 -6.28 -17.07 -1.79
C ASP A 121 -7.24 -15.99 -1.27
#